data_AF-A0A183DTS5-F1
#
_entry.id   AF-A0A183DTS5-F1
#
_cell.length_a   1.000
_cell.length_b   1.000
_cell.length_c   1.000
_cell.angle_alpha   90.00
_cell.angle_beta   90.00
_cell.angle_gamma   90.00
#
_symmetry.space_group_name_H-M   'P 1'
#
loop_
_entity.id
_entity.type
_entity.pdbx_description
1 polymer ?
#
loop_
_entity_poly.entity_id
_entity_poly.type
_entity_poly.pdbx_seq_one_letter_code
_entity_poly.pdbx_strand_id
1 'polypeptide(L)'
;MWRVLVLSKELYCYSGVNAKQSVSACDSHTEFCYKQVMPNGIIVTDCDRSAEYGFCKSGKEGCEQKELKGKVCCCKKPYCNKGVQNRMQRFAAALLVLIASERSRLI
;
A
#
# COMPACT_ATOMS: atom_id res chain seq x y z
N MET A 1 38.28 -17.54 12.80
CA MET A 1 36.80 -17.44 12.70
C MET A 1 36.42 -15.96 12.74
N TRP A 2 36.42 -15.28 11.59
CA TRP A 2 36.13 -13.85 11.52
C TRP A 2 34.61 -13.63 11.55
N ARG A 3 34.11 -12.97 12.61
CA ARG A 3 32.74 -12.47 12.66
C ARG A 3 32.64 -11.27 11.72
N VAL A 4 32.04 -11.47 10.56
CA VAL A 4 31.58 -10.36 9.72
C VAL A 4 30.52 -9.62 10.53
N LEU A 5 30.88 -8.47 11.08
CA LEU A 5 29.93 -7.48 11.61
C LEU A 5 29.14 -6.96 10.41
N VAL A 6 28.05 -7.64 10.07
CA VAL A 6 27.06 -7.10 9.16
C VAL A 6 26.40 -5.95 9.92
N LEU A 7 26.81 -4.71 9.62
CA LEU A 7 26.08 -3.51 10.00
C LEU A 7 24.70 -3.63 9.37
N SER A 8 23.72 -4.13 10.12
CA SER A 8 22.32 -4.10 9.71
C SER A 8 21.96 -2.63 9.52
N LYS A 9 21.70 -2.22 8.27
CA LYS A 9 21.18 -0.88 8.00
C LYS A 9 19.83 -0.78 8.68
N GLU A 10 19.73 0.12 9.64
CA GLU A 10 18.48 0.36 10.38
C GLU A 10 17.38 0.75 9.39
N LEU A 11 16.31 -0.05 9.34
CA LEU A 11 15.16 0.19 8.47
C LEU A 11 14.16 1.09 9.18
N TYR A 12 13.77 2.19 8.54
CA TYR A 12 12.73 3.08 9.05
C TYR A 12 11.47 2.97 8.20
N CYS A 13 10.32 2.77 8.82
CA CYS A 13 9.03 2.66 8.13
C CYS A 13 8.03 3.68 8.68
N TYR A 14 7.01 4.00 7.89
CA TYR A 14 5.81 4.64 8.42
C TYR A 14 4.99 3.60 9.19
N SER A 15 4.54 3.97 10.39
CA SER A 15 3.74 3.15 11.30
C SER A 15 2.47 3.91 11.68
N GLY A 16 1.30 3.28 11.54
CA GLY A 16 0.02 3.86 11.94
C GLY A 16 -1.11 3.65 10.94
N VAL A 17 -2.19 4.41 11.12
CA VAL A 17 -3.46 4.22 10.41
C VAL A 17 -3.90 5.53 9.75
N ASN A 18 -4.24 5.46 8.46
CA ASN A 18 -4.68 6.58 7.62
C ASN A 18 -3.70 7.76 7.70
N ALA A 19 -4.18 8.95 8.05
CA ALA A 19 -3.35 10.15 8.18
C ALA A 19 -2.54 10.20 9.49
N LYS A 20 -2.84 9.31 10.45
CA LYS A 20 -2.16 9.24 11.75
C LYS A 20 -0.97 8.28 11.66
N GLN A 21 0.06 8.69 10.91
CA GLN A 21 1.29 7.93 10.71
C GLN A 21 2.47 8.66 11.36
N SER A 22 3.32 7.91 12.04
CA SER A 22 4.64 8.34 12.49
C SER A 22 5.71 7.52 11.78
N VAL A 23 6.96 7.98 11.83
CA VAL A 23 8.11 7.17 11.44
C VAL A 23 8.57 6.39 12.66
N SER A 24 8.85 5.10 12.51
CA SER A 24 9.51 4.29 13.52
C SER A 24 10.69 3.52 12.94
N ALA A 25 11.71 3.30 13.77
CA ALA A 25 12.77 2.34 13.46
C ALA A 25 12.20 0.92 13.64
N CYS A 26 12.49 0.04 12.70
CA CYS A 26 12.18 -1.38 12.82
C CYS A 26 13.25 -2.10 13.63
N ASP A 27 12.88 -3.26 14.19
CA ASP A 27 13.86 -4.14 14.83
C ASP A 27 14.90 -4.67 13.83
N SER A 28 16.01 -5.18 14.36
CA SER A 28 17.14 -5.66 13.55
C SER A 28 16.84 -6.88 12.67
N HIS A 29 15.67 -7.50 12.85
CA HIS A 29 15.23 -8.69 12.10
C HIS A 29 14.19 -8.37 11.04
N THR A 30 13.67 -7.14 11.03
CA THR A 30 12.68 -6.69 10.05
C THR A 30 13.37 -6.32 8.75
N GLU A 31 12.96 -6.96 7.66
CA GLU A 31 13.48 -6.67 6.31
C GLU A 31 12.54 -5.77 5.48
N PHE A 32 11.27 -5.66 5.86
CA PHE A 32 10.24 -5.01 5.04
C PHE A 32 9.45 -3.98 5.83
N CYS A 33 9.09 -2.89 5.14
CA CYS A 33 7.91 -2.11 5.44
C CYS A 33 6.71 -2.69 4.68
N TYR A 34 5.52 -2.63 5.26
CA TYR A 34 4.28 -2.93 4.56
C TYR A 34 3.30 -1.75 4.57
N LYS A 35 2.42 -1.75 3.57
CA LYS A 35 1.24 -0.90 3.46
C LYS A 35 0.05 -1.77 3.07
N GLN A 36 -0.99 -1.76 3.88
CA GLN A 36 -2.26 -2.42 3.61
C GLN A 36 -3.33 -1.37 3.31
N VAL A 37 -4.08 -1.55 2.23
CA VAL A 37 -5.32 -0.83 1.94
C VAL A 37 -6.45 -1.83 2.08
N MET A 38 -7.18 -1.74 3.19
CA MET A 38 -8.31 -2.61 3.51
C MET A 38 -9.49 -2.34 2.55
N PRO A 39 -10.42 -3.30 2.37
CA PRO A 39 -11.58 -3.12 1.48
C PRO A 39 -12.47 -1.91 1.83
N ASN A 40 -12.51 -1.52 3.11
CA ASN A 40 -13.23 -0.34 3.59
C ASN A 40 -12.44 0.98 3.42
N GLY A 41 -11.30 0.96 2.75
CA GLY A 41 -10.46 2.12 2.48
C GLY A 41 -9.50 2.51 3.61
N ILE A 42 -9.48 1.78 4.74
CA ILE A 42 -8.50 2.02 5.81
C ILE A 42 -7.10 1.66 5.31
N ILE A 43 -6.16 2.57 5.51
CA ILE A 43 -4.74 2.37 5.21
C ILE A 43 -3.99 2.08 6.50
N VAL A 44 -3.30 0.96 6.55
CA VAL A 44 -2.38 0.59 7.65
C VAL A 44 -0.97 0.51 7.10
N THR A 45 -0.01 1.09 7.80
CA THR A 45 1.41 1.02 7.45
C THR A 45 2.19 0.60 8.67
N ASP A 46 3.18 -0.28 8.55
CA ASP A 46 4.12 -0.59 9.63
C ASP A 46 5.38 -1.32 9.12
N CYS A 47 6.29 -1.62 10.03
CA CYS A 47 7.33 -2.64 9.90
C CYS A 47 6.71 -4.04 9.83
N ASP A 48 7.14 -4.90 8.91
CA ASP A 48 6.68 -6.30 8.85
C ASP A 48 7.53 -7.20 9.76
N ARG A 49 7.21 -7.18 11.06
CA ARG A 49 8.04 -7.79 12.13
C ARG A 49 7.99 -9.31 12.22
N SER A 50 7.38 -10.01 11.26
CA SER A 50 7.24 -11.47 11.32
C SER A 50 7.48 -12.13 9.98
N ALA A 51 8.55 -12.92 9.88
CA ALA A 51 8.80 -13.73 8.69
C ALA A 51 7.71 -14.77 8.43
N GLU A 52 7.08 -15.30 9.49
CA GLU A 52 6.10 -16.39 9.42
C GLU A 52 4.65 -15.90 9.32
N TYR A 53 4.29 -14.84 10.06
CA TYR A 53 2.92 -14.32 10.15
C TYR A 53 2.73 -12.93 9.54
N GLY A 54 3.82 -12.32 9.08
CA GLY A 54 3.81 -10.99 8.47
C GLY A 54 3.02 -10.93 7.18
N PHE A 55 2.83 -9.71 6.70
CA PHE A 55 2.12 -9.41 5.48
C PHE A 55 2.98 -9.68 4.23
N CYS A 56 4.30 -9.58 4.35
CA CYS A 56 5.29 -9.69 3.27
C CYS A 56 5.92 -11.08 3.16
N LYS A 57 5.13 -12.13 3.47
CA LYS A 57 5.57 -13.54 3.41
C LYS A 57 6.26 -13.84 2.08
N SER A 58 7.32 -14.66 2.14
CA SER A 58 8.17 -15.03 1.00
C SER A 58 9.17 -13.97 0.53
N GLY A 59 9.27 -12.84 1.24
CA GLY A 59 10.33 -11.86 1.00
C GLY A 59 10.24 -11.11 -0.34
N LYS A 60 9.04 -11.03 -0.93
CA LYS A 60 8.82 -10.34 -2.21
C LYS A 60 8.40 -8.89 -1.99
N GLU A 61 9.06 -7.98 -2.71
CA GLU A 61 8.57 -6.61 -2.88
C GLU A 61 7.43 -6.58 -3.90
N GLY A 62 6.54 -5.60 -3.78
CA GLY A 62 5.39 -5.42 -4.67
C GLY A 62 4.06 -5.49 -3.94
N CYS A 63 2.96 -5.47 -4.70
CA CYS A 63 1.62 -5.42 -4.15
C CYS A 63 0.79 -6.65 -4.52
N GLU A 64 0.10 -7.22 -3.55
CA GLU A 64 -0.81 -8.36 -3.71
C GLU A 64 -2.22 -7.99 -3.23
N GLN A 65 -3.25 -8.36 -4.00
CA GLN A 65 -4.63 -8.27 -3.57
C GLN A 65 -5.01 -9.55 -2.80
N LYS A 66 -5.48 -9.40 -1.57
CA LYS A 66 -5.95 -10.50 -0.72
C LYS A 66 -7.42 -10.25 -0.38
N GLU A 67 -8.31 -11.21 -0.64
CA GLU A 67 -9.77 -11.01 -0.56
C GLU A 67 -10.22 -10.37 0.77
N LEU A 68 -9.76 -10.90 1.91
CA LEU A 68 -10.16 -10.41 3.24
C LEU A 68 -9.27 -9.28 3.78
N LYS A 69 -8.03 -9.18 3.30
CA LYS A 69 -7.03 -8.22 3.81
C LYS A 69 -6.89 -6.99 2.91
N GLY A 70 -7.55 -6.95 1.76
CA GLY A 70 -7.39 -5.90 0.77
C GLY A 70 -6.02 -5.95 0.08
N LYS A 71 -5.54 -4.80 -0.40
CA LYS A 71 -4.25 -4.70 -1.12
C LYS A 71 -3.11 -4.51 -0.15
N VAL A 72 -2.14 -5.41 -0.16
CA VAL A 72 -0.93 -5.35 0.67
C VAL A 72 0.27 -5.07 -0.22
N CYS A 73 1.08 -4.07 0.10
CA CYS A 73 2.31 -3.73 -0.61
C CYS A 73 3.52 -3.81 0.33
N CYS A 74 4.60 -4.42 -0.14
CA CYS A 74 5.82 -4.69 0.62
C CYS A 74 7.04 -4.06 -0.07
N CYS A 75 7.96 -3.51 0.72
CA CYS A 75 9.17 -2.86 0.22
C CYS A 75 10.28 -2.82 1.27
N LYS A 76 11.55 -2.79 0.83
CA LYS A 76 12.75 -2.89 1.70
C LYS A 76 13.46 -1.56 1.96
N LYS A 77 13.08 -0.49 1.27
CA LYS A 77 13.75 0.82 1.41
C LYS A 77 13.19 1.60 2.60
N PRO A 78 14.00 2.39 3.31
CA PRO A 78 13.48 3.30 4.34
C PRO A 78 12.36 4.18 3.77
N TYR A 79 11.29 4.37 4.55
CA TYR A 79 10.14 5.24 4.26
C TYR A 79 9.31 4.85 3.03
N CYS A 80 9.52 3.66 2.47
CA CYS A 80 8.92 3.26 1.19
C CYS A 80 7.40 3.01 1.27
N ASN A 81 6.87 2.73 2.45
CA ASN A 81 5.47 2.40 2.65
C ASN A 81 4.56 3.63 2.87
N LYS A 82 5.03 4.83 2.55
CA LYS A 82 4.29 6.09 2.76
C LYS A 82 2.85 5.98 2.26
N GLY A 83 1.90 6.38 3.11
CA GLY A 83 0.52 6.58 2.69
C GLY A 83 0.48 7.62 1.57
N VAL A 84 0.16 7.20 0.34
CA VAL A 84 -0.32 8.14 -0.67
C VAL A 84 -1.62 8.67 -0.10
N GLN A 85 -1.62 9.91 0.40
CA GLN A 85 -2.88 10.60 0.64
C GLN A 85 -3.65 10.50 -0.67
N ASN A 86 -4.80 9.83 -0.64
CA ASN A 86 -5.76 9.86 -1.73
C ASN A 86 -6.20 11.32 -1.88
N ARG A 87 -5.40 12.13 -2.58
CA ARG A 87 -5.94 13.30 -3.27
C ARG A 87 -6.87 12.67 -4.28
N MET A 88 -8.16 12.63 -3.95
CA MET A 88 -9.22 12.16 -4.83
C MET A 88 -8.90 12.64 -6.24
N GLN A 89 -8.46 11.74 -7.12
CA GLN A 89 -8.64 11.95 -8.54
C GLN A 89 -10.14 11.87 -8.74
N ARG A 90 -10.80 13.01 -8.61
CA ARG A 90 -12.17 13.22 -9.05
C ARG A 90 -12.15 13.02 -10.55
N PHE A 91 -12.29 11.77 -11.00
CA PHE A 91 -12.62 11.50 -12.38
C PHE A 91 -14.02 12.05 -12.59
N ALA A 92 -14.11 13.13 -13.37
CA ALA A 92 -15.37 13.70 -13.79
C ALA A 92 -16.14 12.60 -14.53
N ALA A 93 -17.25 12.16 -13.95
CA ALA A 93 -18.21 11.33 -14.66
C ALA A 93 -18.83 12.19 -15.76
N ALA A 94 -18.40 12.00 -17.02
CA ALA A 94 -19.08 12.57 -18.17
C ALA A 94 -20.40 11.80 -18.36
N LEU A 95 -21.47 12.34 -17.79
CA LEU A 95 -22.83 11.93 -18.09
C LEU A 95 -23.19 12.53 -19.46
N LEU A 96 -23.17 11.72 -20.52
CA LEU A 96 -23.82 12.06 -21.79
C LEU A 96 -24.94 11.06 -22.05
N VAL A 97 -26.12 11.41 -21.53
CA VAL A 97 -27.40 10.87 -21.97
C VAL A 97 -27.64 11.41 -23.37
N LEU A 98 -27.50 10.58 -24.41
CA LEU A 98 -28.05 10.88 -25.73
C LEU A 98 -29.46 10.28 -25.81
N ILE A 99 -30.45 11.07 -25.43
CA ILE A 99 -31.84 10.87 -25.86
C ILE A 99 -32.20 12.09 -26.74
N ALA A 100 -32.18 11.87 -28.05
CA ALA A 100 -32.97 12.60 -29.04
C ALA A 100 -33.02 11.71 -30.29
N SER A 101 -33.99 10.80 -30.38
CA SER A 101 -35.19 11.02 -31.20
C SER A 101 -34.89 11.15 -32.71
N GLU A 102 -34.46 10.07 -33.36
CA GLU A 102 -34.71 9.88 -34.78
C GLU A 102 -36.10 9.25 -35.00
N ARG A 103 -37.15 10.00 -34.64
CA ARG A 103 -38.39 9.97 -35.41
C ARG A 103 -38.40 11.26 -36.22
N SER A 104 -38.35 11.11 -37.54
CA SER A 104 -38.68 12.09 -38.60
C SER A 104 -37.52 12.50 -39.53
N ARG A 105 -37.11 11.58 -40.41
CA ARG A 105 -37.02 11.87 -41.86
C ARG A 105 -38.12 11.01 -42.49
N LEU A 106 -39.27 11.52 -42.95
CA LEU A 106 -39.49 12.17 -44.27
C LEU A 106 -38.65 11.42 -45.32
N ILE A 107 -39.19 10.52 -46.15
CA ILE A 107 -40.36 10.56 -47.04
C ILE A 107 -40.84 9.12 -47.25
#